data_AF-A0A932PC38-F1
#
_entry.id   AF-A0A932PC38-F1
#
_cell.length_a   1.000
_cell.length_b   1.000
_cell.length_c   1.000
_cell.angle_alpha   90.00
_cell.angle_beta   90.00
_cell.angle_gamma   90.00
#
_symmetry.space_group_name_H-M   'P 1'
#
loop_
_entity.id
_entity.type
_entity.pdbx_description
1 polymer ?
#
loop_
_entity_poly.entity_id
_entity_poly.type
_entity_poly.pdbx_seq_one_letter_code
_entity_poly.pdbx_strand_id
1 'polypeptide(L)'
;MDVFRKDQNLIDALLPELTGEEAPAVFGHNKWVPVHKALRYMVVREFTTGVRRTDCLESMGLARVLYDGVNAQSAGVRALAEAFGVSPEETVDGISLILDNWRRNRILYVTGDPIFSHYHAKDDPYIQAGLLPLQQFRSEGLLLTTDQSNSYARGLLAQQGASAVQALLKKWAANPGTFDVDAGTTLLWQLLTEDAQILTRVTLRSQQDKPLAGDVWQVNLERLAVEHCQVRQRCTTCQRIAVRRAPSAACTRHNCHGTTVTEQPDRENYDVWLMGRPFVRRREPPVFDAGFGVG
;
A
#
# COMPACT_ATOMS: atom_id res chain seq x y z
N MET A 1 -19.57 10.35 1.92
CA MET A 1 -20.00 10.72 3.29
C MET A 1 -21.51 10.74 3.46
N ASP A 2 -22.30 11.10 2.44
CA ASP A 2 -23.76 11.25 2.58
C ASP A 2 -24.50 9.96 2.95
N VAL A 3 -24.00 8.79 2.51
CA VAL A 3 -24.55 7.48 2.90
C VAL A 3 -24.43 7.27 4.41
N PHE A 4 -23.24 7.49 4.99
CA PHE A 4 -23.00 7.37 6.44
C PHE A 4 -23.80 8.40 7.25
N ARG A 5 -24.05 9.60 6.69
CA ARG A 5 -24.91 10.62 7.32
C ARG A 5 -26.37 10.22 7.40
N LYS A 6 -26.85 9.42 6.44
CA LYS A 6 -28.25 8.97 6.35
C LYS A 6 -28.52 7.70 7.14
N ASP A 7 -27.50 6.86 7.36
CA ASP A 7 -27.63 5.60 8.10
C ASP A 7 -26.62 5.55 9.26
N GLN A 8 -27.05 5.99 10.44
CA GLN A 8 -26.21 6.00 11.64
C GLN A 8 -25.78 4.58 12.03
N ASN A 9 -26.65 3.59 11.84
CA ASN A 9 -26.32 2.21 12.19
C ASN A 9 -25.13 1.69 11.38
N LEU A 10 -24.84 2.26 10.20
CA LEU A 10 -23.67 1.91 9.40
C LEU A 10 -22.37 2.26 10.11
N ILE A 11 -22.35 3.38 10.83
CA ILE A 11 -21.19 3.82 11.62
C ILE A 11 -21.05 2.90 12.82
N ASP A 12 -22.12 2.64 13.55
CA ASP A 12 -22.09 1.82 14.77
C ASP A 12 -21.56 0.40 14.49
N ALA A 13 -21.81 -0.16 13.31
CA ALA A 13 -21.29 -1.48 12.93
C ALA A 13 -19.85 -1.47 12.38
N LEU A 14 -19.42 -0.38 11.74
CA LEU A 14 -18.10 -0.31 11.10
C LEU A 14 -17.03 0.31 12.01
N LEU A 15 -17.44 1.22 12.89
CA LEU A 15 -16.60 2.04 13.75
C LEU A 15 -17.22 2.13 15.16
N PRO A 16 -17.48 1.00 15.83
CA PRO A 16 -18.06 0.98 17.18
C PRO A 16 -17.20 1.77 18.20
N GLU A 17 -15.90 1.89 17.95
CA GLU A 17 -14.96 2.65 18.77
C GLU A 17 -15.26 4.15 18.80
N LEU A 18 -16.00 4.66 17.80
CA LEU A 18 -16.38 6.08 17.69
C LEU A 18 -17.79 6.38 18.20
N THR A 19 -18.53 5.36 18.66
CA THR A 19 -19.94 5.49 19.02
C THR A 19 -20.25 5.20 20.49
N GLY A 20 -19.26 4.71 21.25
CA GLY A 20 -19.40 4.50 22.69
C GLY A 20 -19.51 5.80 23.51
N GLU A 21 -19.93 5.67 24.77
CA GLU A 21 -20.16 6.81 25.69
C GLU A 21 -18.89 7.69 25.88
N GLU A 22 -17.72 7.07 25.84
CA GLU A 22 -16.43 7.76 26.01
C GLU A 22 -15.94 8.45 24.72
N ALA A 23 -16.51 8.13 23.56
CA ALA A 23 -16.01 8.59 22.26
C ALA A 23 -15.99 10.14 22.12
N PRO A 24 -16.99 10.91 22.60
CA PRO A 24 -16.92 12.37 22.55
C PRO A 24 -15.77 12.97 23.37
N ALA A 25 -15.39 12.32 24.47
CA ALA A 25 -14.26 12.76 25.30
C ALA A 25 -12.92 12.45 24.64
N VAL A 26 -12.82 11.31 23.95
CA VAL A 26 -11.57 10.84 23.31
C VAL A 26 -11.34 11.46 21.93
N PHE A 27 -12.38 11.57 21.11
CA PHE A 27 -12.29 11.98 19.70
C PHE A 27 -12.91 13.36 19.43
N GLY A 28 -13.49 14.00 20.44
CA GLY A 28 -14.14 15.29 20.35
C GLY A 28 -15.62 15.23 19.96
N HIS A 29 -16.32 16.36 20.13
CA HIS A 29 -17.77 16.43 19.96
C HIS A 29 -18.25 16.38 18.49
N ASN A 30 -17.40 16.77 17.53
CA ASN A 30 -17.77 16.70 16.12
C ASN A 30 -17.50 15.30 15.56
N LYS A 31 -18.49 14.40 15.70
CA LYS A 31 -18.39 12.99 15.27
C LYS A 31 -17.93 12.77 13.83
N TRP A 32 -18.17 13.72 12.92
CA TRP A 32 -17.88 13.50 11.49
C TRP A 32 -16.41 13.61 11.12
N VAL A 33 -15.63 14.36 11.91
CA VAL A 33 -14.18 14.44 11.73
C VAL A 33 -13.51 13.09 12.01
N PRO A 34 -13.70 12.44 13.19
CA PRO A 34 -13.11 11.16 13.47
C PRO A 34 -13.68 10.03 12.60
N VAL A 35 -14.97 10.05 12.25
CA VAL A 35 -15.54 9.06 11.31
C VAL A 35 -14.87 9.15 9.95
N HIS A 36 -14.72 10.35 9.38
CA HIS A 36 -14.05 10.50 8.09
C HIS A 36 -12.59 10.03 8.15
N LYS A 37 -11.88 10.40 9.21
CA LYS A 37 -10.49 10.02 9.42
C LYS A 37 -10.32 8.50 9.59
N ALA A 38 -11.17 7.85 10.38
CA ALA A 38 -11.15 6.41 10.59
C ALA A 38 -11.47 5.63 9.29
N LEU A 39 -12.49 6.05 8.53
CA LEU A 39 -12.78 5.44 7.22
C LEU A 39 -11.59 5.56 6.27
N ARG A 40 -10.93 6.72 6.22
CA ARG A 40 -9.70 6.91 5.43
C ARG A 40 -8.62 5.93 5.87
N TYR A 41 -8.41 5.75 7.18
CA TYR A 41 -7.44 4.80 7.71
C TYR A 41 -7.76 3.35 7.34
N MET A 42 -9.02 2.95 7.40
CA MET A 42 -9.43 1.59 6.99
C MET A 42 -9.07 1.34 5.52
N VAL A 43 -9.38 2.28 4.63
CA VAL A 43 -9.06 2.16 3.20
C VAL A 43 -7.55 2.17 2.97
N VAL A 44 -6.82 3.10 3.58
CA VAL A 44 -5.36 3.17 3.43
C VAL A 44 -4.69 1.91 3.97
N ARG A 45 -5.17 1.37 5.10
CA ARG A 45 -4.66 0.14 5.69
C ARG A 45 -4.80 -1.04 4.74
N GLU A 46 -5.94 -1.17 4.07
CA GLU A 46 -6.18 -2.25 3.09
C GLU A 46 -5.07 -2.29 2.02
N PHE A 47 -4.65 -1.12 1.55
CA PHE A 47 -3.60 -0.96 0.53
C PHE A 47 -2.23 -0.57 1.10
N THR A 48 -1.97 -0.74 2.39
CA THR A 48 -0.62 -0.55 2.97
C THR A 48 -0.21 -1.72 3.85
N THR A 49 -1.01 -2.79 3.83
CA THR A 49 -0.76 -4.00 4.58
C THR A 49 0.43 -4.76 3.98
N GLY A 50 1.38 -5.16 4.83
CA GLY A 50 2.66 -5.74 4.43
C GLY A 50 2.54 -6.99 3.56
N VAL A 51 3.58 -7.25 2.75
CA VAL A 51 3.58 -8.25 1.65
C VAL A 51 3.35 -9.70 2.07
N ARG A 52 3.41 -10.00 3.38
CA ARG A 52 3.20 -11.35 3.92
C ARG A 52 1.75 -11.63 4.31
N ARG A 53 0.92 -10.59 4.42
CA ARG A 53 -0.51 -10.74 4.70
C ARG A 53 -1.23 -11.21 3.44
N THR A 54 -2.13 -12.17 3.65
CA THR A 54 -2.90 -12.85 2.60
C THR A 54 -4.40 -12.56 2.72
N ASP A 55 -4.79 -11.75 3.70
CA ASP A 55 -6.15 -11.36 4.06
C ASP A 55 -6.53 -9.97 3.50
N CYS A 56 -5.88 -9.52 2.42
CA CYS A 56 -6.23 -8.27 1.72
C CYS A 56 -6.67 -8.51 0.27
N LEU A 57 -7.45 -7.58 -0.28
CA LEU A 57 -8.01 -7.61 -1.63
C LEU A 57 -6.94 -7.85 -2.70
N GLU A 58 -5.75 -7.25 -2.54
CA GLU A 58 -4.62 -7.46 -3.45
C GLU A 58 -4.07 -8.88 -3.40
N SER A 59 -3.90 -9.45 -2.20
CA SER A 59 -3.43 -10.83 -2.05
C SER A 59 -4.48 -11.88 -2.47
N MET A 60 -5.76 -11.53 -2.36
CA MET A 60 -6.86 -12.33 -2.88
C MET A 60 -7.01 -12.22 -4.40
N GLY A 61 -6.34 -11.24 -5.05
CA GLY A 61 -6.43 -11.00 -6.48
C GLY A 61 -7.70 -10.27 -6.92
N LEU A 62 -8.37 -9.57 -5.99
CA LEU A 62 -9.64 -8.86 -6.21
C LEU A 62 -9.45 -7.37 -6.54
N ALA A 63 -8.30 -6.81 -6.21
CA ALA A 63 -7.96 -5.43 -6.50
C ALA A 63 -6.48 -5.28 -6.83
N ARG A 64 -6.13 -4.21 -7.54
CA ARG A 64 -4.74 -3.76 -7.69
C ARG A 64 -4.67 -2.24 -7.72
N VAL A 65 -3.53 -1.70 -7.31
CA VAL A 65 -3.26 -0.26 -7.33
C VAL A 65 -2.63 0.13 -8.68
N LEU A 66 -3.25 1.09 -9.36
CA LEU A 66 -2.69 1.81 -10.50
C LEU A 66 -1.89 3.01 -10.02
N TYR A 67 -0.88 3.36 -10.81
CA TYR A 67 0.07 4.42 -10.54
C TYR A 67 0.03 5.44 -11.66
N ASP A 68 -0.51 6.63 -11.38
CA ASP A 68 -0.65 7.69 -12.37
C ASP A 68 0.72 8.11 -12.93
N GLY A 69 0.77 8.38 -14.23
CA GLY A 69 2.01 8.67 -14.96
C GLY A 69 2.90 7.47 -15.30
N VAL A 70 2.64 6.27 -14.75
CA VAL A 70 3.39 5.04 -15.07
C VAL A 70 2.61 4.20 -16.09
N ASN A 71 2.88 4.43 -17.38
CA ASN A 71 2.22 3.71 -18.47
C ASN A 71 3.18 3.47 -19.65
N ALA A 72 2.79 2.59 -20.58
CA ALA A 72 3.62 2.17 -21.72
C ALA A 72 3.94 3.29 -22.71
N GLN A 73 3.25 4.43 -22.63
CA GLN A 73 3.48 5.60 -23.49
C GLN A 73 4.46 6.59 -22.87
N SER A 74 4.74 6.51 -21.56
CA SER A 74 5.67 7.40 -20.87
C SER A 74 7.09 7.27 -21.42
N ALA A 75 7.76 8.39 -21.67
CA ALA A 75 9.11 8.42 -22.22
C ALA A 75 10.11 7.66 -21.32
N GLY A 76 10.11 7.91 -20.01
CA GLY A 76 10.96 7.19 -19.06
C GLY A 76 10.68 5.68 -19.00
N VAL A 77 9.42 5.25 -19.17
CA VAL A 77 9.08 3.81 -19.24
C VAL A 77 9.66 3.18 -20.50
N ARG A 78 9.57 3.85 -21.66
CA ARG A 78 10.15 3.35 -22.91
C ARG A 78 11.67 3.28 -22.85
N ALA A 79 12.32 4.29 -22.28
CA ALA A 79 13.76 4.30 -22.07
C ALA A 79 14.23 3.15 -21.16
N LEU A 80 13.49 2.88 -20.08
CA LEU A 80 13.76 1.73 -19.21
C LEU A 80 13.50 0.40 -19.92
N ALA A 81 12.43 0.29 -20.69
CA ALA A 81 12.11 -0.92 -21.44
C ALA A 81 13.21 -1.27 -22.46
N GLU A 82 13.72 -0.26 -23.16
CA GLU A 82 14.87 -0.38 -24.05
C GLU A 82 16.13 -0.82 -23.29
N ALA A 83 16.43 -0.19 -22.16
CA ALA A 83 17.59 -0.55 -21.33
C ALA A 83 17.50 -1.99 -20.78
N PHE A 84 16.30 -2.45 -20.41
CA PHE A 84 16.07 -3.83 -19.95
C PHE A 84 16.02 -4.84 -21.10
N GLY A 85 15.72 -4.40 -22.33
CA GLY A 85 15.43 -5.29 -23.45
C GLY A 85 14.11 -6.05 -23.31
N VAL A 86 13.10 -5.45 -22.68
CA VAL A 86 11.75 -6.03 -22.47
C VAL A 86 10.67 -5.10 -23.02
N SER A 87 9.41 -5.53 -23.03
CA SER A 87 8.33 -4.67 -23.54
C SER A 87 8.02 -3.50 -22.58
N PRO A 88 7.50 -2.36 -23.08
CA PRO A 88 7.01 -1.28 -22.23
C PRO A 88 5.94 -1.73 -21.22
N GLU A 89 5.05 -2.64 -21.60
CA GLU A 89 4.00 -3.19 -20.73
C GLU A 89 4.59 -4.02 -19.59
N GLU A 90 5.56 -4.88 -19.88
CA GLU A 90 6.27 -5.63 -18.83
C GLU A 90 7.03 -4.68 -17.89
N THR A 91 7.59 -3.60 -18.44
CA THR A 91 8.28 -2.56 -17.67
C THR A 91 7.32 -1.82 -16.72
N VAL A 92 6.11 -1.47 -17.18
CA VAL A 92 5.07 -0.88 -16.33
C VAL A 92 4.74 -1.78 -15.15
N ASP A 93 4.52 -3.08 -15.39
CA ASP A 93 4.22 -4.02 -14.31
C ASP A 93 5.41 -4.20 -13.36
N GLY A 94 6.65 -4.22 -13.88
CA GLY A 94 7.87 -4.23 -13.07
C GLY A 94 8.00 -3.02 -12.14
N ILE A 95 7.83 -1.81 -12.68
CA ILE A 95 7.85 -0.56 -11.91
C ILE A 95 6.72 -0.55 -10.88
N SER A 96 5.51 -0.96 -11.27
CA SER A 96 4.36 -1.06 -10.37
C SER A 96 4.62 -2.01 -9.21
N LEU A 97 5.31 -3.13 -9.42
CA LEU A 97 5.70 -4.07 -8.36
C LEU A 97 6.70 -3.47 -7.36
N ILE A 98 7.59 -2.57 -7.81
CA ILE A 98 8.48 -1.82 -6.93
C ILE A 98 7.67 -0.83 -6.09
N LEU A 99 6.76 -0.08 -6.70
CA LEU A 99 5.88 0.87 -6.02
C LEU A 99 4.94 0.18 -5.03
N ASP A 100 4.41 -0.99 -5.39
CA ASP A 100 3.62 -1.85 -4.49
C ASP A 100 4.43 -2.23 -3.26
N ASN A 101 5.71 -2.59 -3.44
CA ASN A 101 6.59 -2.93 -2.33
C ASN A 101 6.77 -1.75 -1.37
N TRP A 102 7.03 -0.55 -1.88
CA TRP A 102 7.22 0.64 -1.05
C TRP A 102 5.93 1.04 -0.32
N ARG A 103 4.81 1.11 -1.06
CA ARG A 103 3.47 1.39 -0.49
C ARG A 103 3.11 0.41 0.62
N ARG A 104 3.30 -0.90 0.39
CA ARG A 104 3.00 -1.95 1.37
C ARG A 104 3.99 -2.00 2.53
N ASN A 105 5.14 -1.35 2.41
CA ASN A 105 6.05 -1.05 3.52
C ASN A 105 5.78 0.33 4.13
N ARG A 106 4.64 0.96 3.81
CA ARG A 106 4.19 2.25 4.35
C ARG A 106 5.14 3.41 4.01
N ILE A 107 5.89 3.32 2.92
CA ILE A 107 6.64 4.44 2.33
C ILE A 107 5.68 5.20 1.41
N LEU A 108 4.70 5.84 2.02
CA LEU A 108 3.57 6.47 1.35
C LEU A 108 3.25 7.81 2.03
N TYR A 109 3.20 8.89 1.26
CA TYR A 109 2.74 10.18 1.73
C TYR A 109 1.22 10.29 1.59
N VAL A 110 0.56 10.63 2.68
CA VAL A 110 -0.89 10.80 2.76
C VAL A 110 -1.18 12.30 2.90
N THR A 111 -1.68 12.90 1.84
CA THR A 111 -1.89 14.36 1.77
C THR A 111 -2.85 14.83 2.86
N GLY A 112 -2.46 15.88 3.58
CA GLY A 112 -3.25 16.46 4.67
C GLY A 112 -3.29 15.63 5.96
N ASP A 113 -2.67 14.44 6.01
CA ASP A 113 -2.60 13.60 7.20
C ASP A 113 -1.33 12.74 7.15
N PRO A 114 -0.17 13.23 7.64
CA PRO A 114 1.16 12.64 7.41
C PRO A 114 1.41 11.36 8.24
N ILE A 115 0.47 10.41 8.21
CA ILE A 115 0.44 9.23 9.08
C ILE A 115 1.67 8.32 8.96
N PHE A 116 2.31 8.28 7.78
CA PHE A 116 3.55 7.52 7.58
C PHE A 116 4.80 8.40 7.46
N SER A 117 4.64 9.72 7.60
CA SER A 117 5.73 10.68 7.60
C SER A 117 5.97 11.26 9.01
N HIS A 118 5.14 10.89 9.99
CA HIS A 118 5.17 11.38 11.37
C HIS A 118 5.12 10.21 12.37
N TYR A 119 5.90 10.31 13.45
CA TYR A 119 5.85 9.34 14.55
C TYR A 119 4.67 9.61 15.48
N HIS A 120 3.87 8.57 15.72
CA HIS A 120 2.70 8.70 16.57
C HIS A 120 3.01 8.37 18.03
N ALA A 121 2.35 9.10 18.91
CA ALA A 121 2.40 8.84 20.34
C ALA A 121 1.73 7.49 20.65
N LYS A 122 2.19 6.78 21.69
CA LYS A 122 1.57 5.50 22.07
C LYS A 122 0.11 5.67 22.50
N ASP A 123 -0.20 6.79 23.13
CA ASP A 123 -1.52 7.21 23.58
C ASP A 123 -2.36 7.90 22.50
N ASP A 124 -1.93 7.88 21.23
CA ASP A 124 -2.78 8.36 20.13
C ASP A 124 -4.12 7.61 20.14
N PRO A 125 -5.26 8.32 20.17
CA PRO A 125 -6.56 7.70 20.35
C PRO A 125 -6.96 6.77 19.20
N TYR A 126 -6.50 7.01 17.97
CA TYR A 126 -6.73 6.09 16.85
C TYR A 126 -5.86 4.84 16.94
N ILE A 127 -4.68 4.94 17.54
CA ILE A 127 -3.82 3.78 17.83
C ILE A 127 -4.40 2.95 18.96
N GLN A 128 -4.88 3.58 20.04
CA GLN A 128 -5.51 2.90 21.18
C GLN A 128 -6.80 2.19 20.78
N ALA A 129 -7.60 2.81 19.92
CA ALA A 129 -8.81 2.20 19.35
C ALA A 129 -8.52 1.12 18.29
N GLY A 130 -7.26 0.85 17.94
CA GLY A 130 -6.90 -0.15 16.92
C GLY A 130 -7.23 0.25 15.47
N LEU A 131 -7.76 1.45 15.25
CA LEU A 131 -8.09 2.01 13.94
C LEU A 131 -6.82 2.31 13.11
N LEU A 132 -5.72 2.65 13.79
CA LEU A 132 -4.42 2.94 13.19
C LEU A 132 -3.34 1.99 13.74
N PRO A 133 -3.02 0.85 13.08
CA PRO A 133 -2.10 -0.15 13.60
C PRO A 133 -0.63 0.25 13.39
N LEU A 134 -0.20 1.31 14.07
CA LEU A 134 1.14 1.92 13.97
C LEU A 134 1.95 1.87 15.28
N GLN A 135 1.55 1.06 16.28
CA GLN A 135 2.23 1.00 17.60
C GLN A 135 3.75 0.76 17.55
N GLN A 136 4.23 0.00 16.56
CA GLN A 136 5.66 -0.31 16.35
C GLN A 136 6.17 0.22 15.00
N PHE A 137 5.52 1.26 14.47
CA PHE A 137 5.85 1.81 13.18
C PHE A 137 7.02 2.79 13.25
N ARG A 138 7.82 2.76 12.19
CA ARG A 138 8.92 3.68 11.95
C ARG A 138 8.74 4.32 10.58
N SER A 139 8.71 5.64 10.57
CA SER A 139 8.63 6.41 9.31
C SER A 139 9.91 6.21 8.51
N GLU A 140 9.76 5.90 7.23
CA GLU A 140 10.87 5.71 6.28
C GLU A 140 10.59 6.43 4.97
N GLY A 141 11.65 6.84 4.28
CA GLY A 141 11.60 7.41 2.94
C GLY A 141 12.64 6.82 1.99
N LEU A 142 12.60 7.29 0.75
CA LEU A 142 13.50 6.87 -0.33
C LEU A 142 14.48 7.98 -0.67
N LEU A 143 15.68 7.59 -1.04
CA LEU A 143 16.68 8.44 -1.68
C LEU A 143 17.32 7.67 -2.84
N LEU A 144 17.82 8.38 -3.85
CA LEU A 144 18.61 7.75 -4.90
C LEU A 144 19.85 7.09 -4.30
N THR A 145 20.66 7.87 -3.59
CA THR A 145 21.80 7.42 -2.79
C THR A 145 21.56 7.80 -1.33
N THR A 146 21.91 6.91 -0.40
CA THR A 146 21.90 7.22 1.03
C THR A 146 23.33 7.27 1.56
N ASP A 147 23.57 8.16 2.52
CA ASP A 147 24.69 8.01 3.43
C ASP A 147 24.34 6.96 4.50
N GLN A 148 25.35 6.29 5.07
CA GLN A 148 25.11 5.27 6.11
C GLN A 148 24.58 5.89 7.42
N SER A 149 24.65 7.21 7.55
CA SER A 149 24.15 7.99 8.69
C SER A 149 22.63 8.13 8.71
N ASN A 150 21.95 8.18 7.55
CA ASN A 150 20.51 8.38 7.52
C ASN A 150 19.74 7.07 7.66
N SER A 151 19.55 6.65 8.92
CA SER A 151 18.82 5.41 9.22
C SER A 151 17.34 5.43 8.78
N TYR A 152 16.74 6.58 8.47
CA TYR A 152 15.33 6.71 8.06
C TYR A 152 15.13 6.72 6.53
N ALA A 153 16.22 6.68 5.76
CA ALA A 153 16.18 6.65 4.31
C ALA A 153 16.65 5.30 3.78
N ARG A 154 16.00 4.84 2.71
CA ARG A 154 16.42 3.68 1.92
C ARG A 154 16.97 4.16 0.58
N GLY A 155 18.26 3.90 0.36
CA GLY A 155 18.91 4.16 -0.92
C GLY A 155 18.46 3.16 -1.99
N LEU A 156 18.16 3.66 -3.19
CA LEU A 156 17.94 2.81 -4.36
C LEU A 156 19.26 2.31 -4.94
N LEU A 157 20.33 3.11 -4.84
CA LEU A 157 21.70 2.71 -5.14
C LEU A 157 22.40 2.34 -3.84
N ALA A 158 22.88 1.11 -3.75
CA ALA A 158 23.70 0.67 -2.62
C ALA A 158 25.14 1.17 -2.78
N GLN A 159 25.74 1.64 -1.69
CA GLN A 159 27.18 1.96 -1.66
C GLN A 159 28.06 0.69 -1.69
N GLN A 160 27.53 -0.43 -1.18
CA GLN A 160 28.20 -1.73 -1.15
C GLN A 160 27.19 -2.84 -1.50
N GLY A 161 27.57 -3.76 -2.39
CA GLY A 161 26.70 -4.84 -2.84
C GLY A 161 25.61 -4.35 -3.80
N ALA A 162 24.37 -4.78 -3.59
CA ALA A 162 23.22 -4.38 -4.40
C ALA A 162 22.01 -4.10 -3.50
N SER A 163 21.27 -3.04 -3.80
CA SER A 163 19.98 -2.77 -3.18
C SER A 163 18.92 -3.77 -3.65
N ALA A 164 17.78 -3.81 -2.95
CA ALA A 164 16.64 -4.62 -3.38
C ALA A 164 16.13 -4.23 -4.77
N VAL A 165 16.20 -2.94 -5.12
CA VAL A 165 15.79 -2.44 -6.45
C VAL A 165 16.80 -2.85 -7.50
N GLN A 166 18.10 -2.63 -7.26
CA GLN A 166 19.17 -3.06 -8.17
C GLN A 166 19.10 -4.57 -8.44
N ALA A 167 18.86 -5.38 -7.42
CA ALA A 167 18.70 -6.83 -7.56
C ALA A 167 17.48 -7.21 -8.42
N LEU A 168 16.36 -6.49 -8.31
CA LEU A 168 15.18 -6.72 -9.16
C LEU A 168 15.43 -6.29 -10.61
N LEU A 169 16.00 -5.10 -10.82
CA LEU A 169 16.31 -4.61 -12.17
C LEU A 169 17.25 -5.55 -12.91
N LYS A 170 18.33 -5.98 -12.24
CA LYS A 170 19.26 -6.97 -12.80
C LYS A 170 18.56 -8.28 -13.15
N LYS A 171 17.61 -8.72 -12.32
CA LYS A 171 16.86 -9.96 -12.54
C LYS A 171 15.86 -9.87 -13.70
N TRP A 172 15.34 -8.68 -13.96
CA TRP A 172 14.32 -8.44 -14.98
C TRP A 172 14.88 -8.09 -16.34
N ALA A 173 16.13 -7.63 -16.41
CA ALA A 173 16.84 -7.40 -17.66
C ALA A 173 16.92 -8.69 -18.49
N ALA A 174 16.68 -8.58 -19.81
CA ALA A 174 16.81 -9.69 -20.75
C ALA A 174 18.25 -10.23 -20.81
N ASN A 175 19.24 -9.35 -20.62
CA ASN A 175 20.67 -9.68 -20.57
C ASN A 175 21.32 -9.21 -19.24
N PRO A 176 21.15 -9.95 -18.13
CA PRO A 176 21.63 -9.52 -16.80
C PRO A 176 23.14 -9.31 -16.68
N GLY A 177 23.94 -9.90 -17.58
CA GLY A 177 25.41 -9.83 -17.55
C GLY A 177 25.98 -8.53 -18.11
N THR A 178 25.27 -7.88 -19.02
CA THR A 178 25.69 -6.64 -19.70
C THR A 178 24.88 -5.42 -19.29
N PHE A 179 23.80 -5.63 -18.52
CA PHE A 179 22.91 -4.57 -18.09
C PHE A 179 23.58 -3.67 -17.03
N ASP A 180 23.63 -2.37 -17.32
CA ASP A 180 24.07 -1.35 -16.36
C ASP A 180 22.95 -1.07 -15.35
N VAL A 181 23.05 -1.74 -14.20
CA VAL A 181 22.06 -1.69 -13.13
C VAL A 181 21.96 -0.29 -12.50
N ASP A 182 23.06 0.44 -12.44
CA ASP A 182 23.11 1.75 -11.77
C ASP A 182 22.52 2.83 -12.67
N ALA A 183 22.83 2.79 -13.97
CA ALA A 183 22.18 3.63 -14.96
C ALA A 183 20.67 3.36 -15.01
N GLY A 184 20.26 2.08 -15.04
CA GLY A 184 18.84 1.72 -15.00
C GLY A 184 18.12 2.16 -13.73
N THR A 185 18.79 2.07 -12.58
CA THR A 185 18.24 2.57 -11.31
C THR A 185 18.09 4.09 -11.32
N THR A 186 19.03 4.80 -11.94
CA THR A 186 18.98 6.27 -12.09
C THR A 186 17.85 6.69 -13.03
N LEU A 187 17.67 6.00 -14.16
CA LEU A 187 16.53 6.22 -15.06
C LEU A 187 15.19 5.97 -14.37
N LEU A 188 15.10 4.90 -13.56
CA LEU A 188 13.92 4.64 -12.74
C LEU A 188 13.65 5.78 -11.77
N TRP A 189 14.68 6.29 -11.09
CA TRP A 189 14.53 7.39 -10.17
C TRP A 189 14.00 8.65 -10.87
N GLN A 190 14.62 9.05 -11.98
CA GLN A 190 14.20 10.20 -12.79
C GLN A 190 12.75 10.07 -13.26
N LEU A 191 12.36 8.90 -13.77
CA LEU A 191 10.98 8.63 -14.14
C LEU A 191 10.02 8.88 -12.98
N LEU A 192 10.36 8.42 -11.78
CA LEU A 192 9.46 8.47 -10.63
C LEU A 192 9.39 9.86 -9.97
N THR A 193 10.47 10.64 -10.02
CA THR A 193 10.53 11.97 -9.40
C THR A 193 10.18 13.11 -10.36
N GLU A 194 10.58 12.99 -11.64
CA GLU A 194 10.49 14.08 -12.62
C GLU A 194 9.35 13.84 -13.62
N ASP A 195 9.35 12.69 -14.32
CA ASP A 195 8.36 12.43 -15.39
C ASP A 195 6.96 12.13 -14.82
N ALA A 196 6.86 11.08 -14.02
CA ALA A 196 5.60 10.62 -13.45
C ALA A 196 5.24 11.36 -12.17
N GLN A 197 6.19 12.07 -11.52
CA GLN A 197 6.00 12.81 -10.27
C GLN A 197 5.19 12.02 -9.23
N ILE A 198 5.47 10.72 -9.14
CA ILE A 198 4.75 9.81 -8.25
C ILE A 198 5.36 9.81 -6.86
N LEU A 199 6.65 10.09 -6.80
CA LEU A 199 7.34 10.36 -5.56
C LEU A 199 7.18 11.84 -5.22
N THR A 200 6.89 12.14 -3.97
CA THR A 200 6.83 13.49 -3.43
C THR A 200 7.87 13.64 -2.32
N ARG A 201 8.56 14.78 -2.35
CA ARG A 201 9.55 15.15 -1.34
C ARG A 201 8.84 15.49 -0.03
N VAL A 202 9.30 14.89 1.06
CA VAL A 202 8.70 15.02 2.40
C VAL A 202 9.79 15.09 3.46
N THR A 203 9.48 15.76 4.56
CA THR A 203 10.32 15.75 5.76
C THR A 203 9.71 14.80 6.78
N LEU A 204 10.46 13.77 7.20
CA LEU A 204 10.01 12.86 8.24
C LEU A 204 10.11 13.52 9.61
N ARG A 205 9.11 13.31 10.46
CA ARG A 205 8.99 14.01 11.74
C ARG A 205 8.83 13.05 12.92
N SER A 206 9.44 13.43 14.02
CA SER A 206 9.33 12.76 15.32
C SER A 206 7.98 13.05 15.97
N GLN A 207 7.67 12.40 17.08
CA GLN A 207 6.48 12.69 17.89
C GLN A 207 6.40 14.16 18.33
N GLN A 208 7.54 14.85 18.48
CA GLN A 208 7.62 16.26 18.87
C GLN A 208 7.68 17.21 17.66
N ASP A 209 7.24 16.76 16.49
CA ASP A 209 7.29 17.48 15.21
C ASP A 209 8.71 17.84 14.71
N LYS A 210 9.77 17.40 15.42
CA LYS A 210 11.16 17.64 15.00
C LYS A 210 11.51 16.82 13.75
N PRO A 211 12.22 17.40 12.77
CA PRO A 211 12.70 16.67 11.59
C PRO A 211 13.66 15.54 12.01
N LEU A 212 13.41 14.32 11.52
CA LEU A 212 14.20 13.11 11.84
C LEU A 212 15.31 12.83 10.84
N ALA A 213 15.05 13.19 9.59
CA ALA A 213 15.97 13.07 8.49
C ALA A 213 15.93 14.40 7.72
N GLY A 214 16.93 14.58 6.85
CA GLY A 214 16.77 15.52 5.74
C GLY A 214 15.60 15.12 4.85
N ASP A 215 15.39 15.86 3.76
CA ASP A 215 14.28 15.57 2.88
C ASP A 215 14.44 14.22 2.19
N VAL A 216 13.38 13.42 2.23
CA VAL A 216 13.28 12.10 1.61
C VAL A 216 12.10 12.07 0.66
N TRP A 217 11.95 10.98 -0.10
CA TRP A 217 10.84 10.80 -1.03
C TRP A 217 9.90 9.69 -0.55
N GLN A 218 8.59 9.91 -0.68
CA GLN A 218 7.56 8.89 -0.43
C GLN A 218 6.60 8.83 -1.62
N VAL A 219 5.95 7.68 -1.83
CA VAL A 219 4.93 7.54 -2.89
C VAL A 219 3.73 8.41 -2.53
N ASN A 220 3.23 9.24 -3.44
CA ASN A 220 2.12 10.14 -3.17
C ASN A 220 0.77 9.43 -3.33
N LEU A 221 -0.04 9.35 -2.27
CA LEU A 221 -1.37 8.73 -2.29
C LEU A 221 -2.29 9.31 -3.39
N GLU A 222 -2.20 10.59 -3.70
CA GLU A 222 -3.05 11.23 -4.72
C GLU A 222 -2.73 10.76 -6.15
N ARG A 223 -1.62 10.03 -6.34
CA ARG A 223 -1.22 9.44 -7.62
C ARG A 223 -1.60 7.97 -7.73
N LEU A 224 -2.39 7.46 -6.78
CA LEU A 224 -2.86 6.07 -6.76
C LEU A 224 -4.33 6.03 -7.15
N ALA A 225 -4.67 5.05 -7.99
CA ALA A 225 -6.05 4.63 -8.19
C ALA A 225 -6.19 3.15 -7.86
N VAL A 226 -7.36 2.74 -7.40
CA VAL A 226 -7.67 1.32 -7.17
C VAL A 226 -8.56 0.84 -8.29
N GLU A 227 -8.21 -0.30 -8.87
CA GLU A 227 -9.08 -0.96 -9.82
C GLU A 227 -9.36 -2.41 -9.43
N HIS A 228 -10.49 -2.90 -9.90
CA HIS A 228 -10.88 -4.28 -9.73
C HIS A 228 -9.95 -5.21 -10.54
N CYS A 229 -9.55 -6.30 -9.91
CA CYS A 229 -8.70 -7.32 -10.51
C CYS A 229 -9.35 -8.71 -10.33
N GLN A 230 -9.01 -9.66 -11.20
CA GLN A 230 -9.43 -11.07 -11.09
C GLN A 230 -8.26 -12.01 -11.35
N VAL A 231 -7.04 -11.50 -11.17
CA VAL A 231 -5.81 -12.25 -11.37
C VAL A 231 -4.83 -11.96 -10.25
N ARG A 232 -4.06 -12.97 -9.89
CA ARG A 232 -2.87 -12.85 -9.04
C ARG A 232 -1.75 -13.70 -9.62
N GLN A 233 -0.53 -13.39 -9.23
CA GLN A 233 0.65 -14.14 -9.62
C GLN A 233 1.20 -14.87 -8.40
N ARG A 234 1.42 -16.18 -8.51
CA ARG A 234 2.01 -17.00 -7.44
C ARG A 234 3.34 -17.54 -7.89
N CYS A 235 4.37 -17.37 -7.07
CA CYS A 235 5.68 -17.98 -7.32
C CYS A 235 5.62 -19.50 -7.11
N THR A 236 6.09 -20.27 -8.09
CA THR A 236 6.14 -21.74 -8.04
C THR A 236 7.07 -22.26 -6.95
N THR A 237 8.13 -21.53 -6.62
CA THR A 237 9.12 -21.94 -5.61
C THR A 237 8.79 -21.45 -4.21
N CYS A 238 8.64 -20.13 -4.02
CA CYS A 238 8.50 -19.55 -2.68
C CYS A 238 7.06 -19.19 -2.31
N GLN A 239 6.09 -19.48 -3.18
CA GLN A 239 4.65 -19.28 -2.96
C GLN A 239 4.25 -17.82 -2.71
N ARG A 240 5.16 -16.86 -2.94
CA ARG A 240 4.88 -15.43 -2.81
C ARG A 240 3.83 -15.00 -3.84
N ILE A 241 2.83 -14.26 -3.36
CA ILE A 241 1.78 -13.67 -4.18
C ILE A 241 2.19 -12.24 -4.59
N ALA A 242 1.93 -11.90 -5.85
CA ALA A 242 2.03 -10.58 -6.41
C ALA A 242 0.76 -10.26 -7.22
N VAL A 243 0.40 -8.98 -7.33
CA VAL A 243 -0.80 -8.54 -8.07
C VAL A 243 -0.59 -8.46 -9.58
N ARG A 244 0.67 -8.49 -10.03
CA ARG A 244 1.10 -8.25 -11.40
C ARG A 244 2.21 -9.19 -11.79
N ARG A 245 2.34 -9.44 -13.09
CA ARG A 245 3.40 -10.29 -13.65
C ARG A 245 4.67 -9.46 -13.79
N ALA A 246 5.71 -9.85 -13.05
CA ALA A 246 7.02 -9.25 -13.24
C ALA A 246 7.59 -9.59 -14.63
N PRO A 247 8.50 -8.78 -15.18
CA PRO A 247 9.23 -9.13 -16.41
C PRO A 247 9.80 -10.54 -16.35
N SER A 248 9.71 -11.28 -17.46
CA SER A 248 10.11 -12.69 -17.54
C SER A 248 9.41 -13.62 -16.52
N ALA A 249 8.26 -13.20 -15.98
CA ALA A 249 7.54 -13.87 -14.88
C ALA A 249 8.40 -14.11 -13.62
N ALA A 250 9.47 -13.33 -13.41
CA ALA A 250 10.46 -13.64 -12.38
C ALA A 250 9.97 -13.28 -10.96
N CYS A 251 10.22 -14.15 -9.96
CA CYS A 251 9.76 -13.87 -8.60
C CYS A 251 10.38 -12.59 -8.00
N THR A 252 9.59 -11.75 -7.31
CA THR A 252 10.07 -10.51 -6.69
C THR A 252 10.77 -10.70 -5.33
N ARG A 253 10.85 -11.93 -4.82
CA ARG A 253 11.52 -12.22 -3.55
C ARG A 253 13.04 -12.24 -3.73
N HIS A 254 13.74 -11.56 -2.82
CA HIS A 254 15.20 -11.63 -2.73
C HIS A 254 15.71 -13.08 -2.69
N ASN A 255 16.74 -13.40 -3.47
CA ASN A 255 17.35 -14.72 -3.63
C ASN A 255 16.41 -15.86 -4.05
N CYS A 256 15.20 -15.57 -4.53
CA CYS A 256 14.33 -16.59 -5.10
C CYS A 256 14.55 -16.65 -6.61
N HIS A 257 14.81 -17.85 -7.14
CA HIS A 257 15.00 -18.09 -8.59
C HIS A 257 13.74 -18.64 -9.28
N GLY A 258 12.61 -18.69 -8.56
CA GLY A 258 11.36 -19.18 -9.09
C GLY A 258 10.70 -18.25 -10.10
N THR A 259 9.80 -18.83 -10.89
CA THR A 259 8.90 -18.13 -11.81
C THR A 259 7.51 -18.00 -11.22
N THR A 260 6.71 -17.10 -11.76
CA THR A 260 5.34 -16.84 -11.34
C THR A 260 4.34 -17.42 -12.34
N VAL A 261 3.25 -17.98 -11.81
CA VAL A 261 2.11 -18.45 -12.59
C VAL A 261 0.89 -17.59 -12.26
N THR A 262 0.08 -17.32 -13.28
CA THR A 262 -1.17 -16.59 -13.10
C THR A 262 -2.23 -17.52 -12.53
N GLU A 263 -2.89 -17.05 -11.48
CA GLU A 263 -4.02 -17.72 -10.83
C GLU A 263 -5.22 -16.77 -10.78
N GLN A 264 -6.42 -17.34 -10.79
CA GLN A 264 -7.63 -16.60 -10.44
C GLN A 264 -7.82 -16.61 -8.91
N PRO A 265 -8.57 -15.63 -8.37
CA PRO A 265 -9.07 -15.68 -7.00
C PRO A 265 -9.74 -17.02 -6.72
N ASP A 266 -9.43 -17.60 -5.55
CA ASP A 266 -9.99 -18.87 -5.12
C ASP A 266 -11.45 -18.67 -4.74
N ARG A 267 -12.38 -19.20 -5.55
CA ARG A 267 -13.82 -19.04 -5.32
C ARG A 267 -14.36 -19.90 -4.18
N GLU A 268 -13.61 -20.91 -3.74
CA GLU A 268 -13.96 -21.71 -2.56
C GLU A 268 -13.55 -21.02 -1.27
N ASN A 269 -12.64 -20.03 -1.35
CA ASN A 269 -12.33 -19.17 -0.23
C ASN A 269 -13.56 -18.31 0.14
N TYR A 270 -13.98 -18.42 1.40
CA TYR A 270 -15.16 -17.72 1.93
C TYR A 270 -15.10 -16.21 1.74
N ASP A 271 -13.93 -15.59 1.97
CA ASP A 271 -13.77 -14.14 1.87
C ASP A 271 -13.91 -13.68 0.40
N VAL A 272 -13.30 -14.40 -0.53
CA VAL A 272 -13.45 -14.14 -1.97
C VAL A 272 -14.90 -14.30 -2.42
N TRP A 273 -15.55 -15.38 -1.98
CA TRP A 273 -16.95 -15.62 -2.26
C TRP A 273 -17.87 -14.53 -1.69
N LEU A 274 -17.59 -14.04 -0.48
CA LEU A 274 -18.36 -13.02 0.20
C LEU A 274 -18.26 -11.67 -0.53
N MET A 275 -17.07 -11.31 -1.02
CA MET A 275 -16.85 -10.07 -1.78
C MET A 275 -17.61 -10.03 -3.11
N GLY A 276 -17.95 -11.19 -3.68
CA GLY A 276 -18.78 -11.29 -4.88
C GLY A 276 -20.28 -11.07 -4.66
N ARG A 277 -20.72 -10.89 -3.41
CA ARG A 277 -22.14 -10.69 -3.06
C ARG A 277 -22.46 -9.22 -2.84
N PRO A 278 -23.69 -8.78 -3.15
CA PRO A 278 -24.13 -7.45 -2.72
C PRO A 278 -24.04 -7.36 -1.20
N PHE A 279 -23.59 -6.21 -0.70
CA PHE A 279 -23.58 -5.94 0.73
C PHE A 279 -25.03 -5.91 1.23
N VAL A 280 -25.48 -7.00 1.86
CA VAL A 280 -26.79 -7.11 2.50
C VAL A 280 -26.57 -7.22 4.00
N ARG A 281 -26.84 -6.15 4.73
CA ARG A 281 -26.91 -6.21 6.19
C ARG A 281 -28.08 -7.11 6.57
N ARG A 282 -27.83 -8.21 7.30
CA ARG A 282 -28.90 -8.86 8.06
C ARG A 282 -29.30 -7.89 9.15
N ARG A 283 -30.49 -7.28 9.04
CA ARG A 283 -31.12 -6.63 10.19
C ARG A 283 -31.38 -7.75 11.20
N GLU A 284 -30.88 -7.61 12.43
CA GLU A 284 -31.43 -8.39 13.53
C GLU A 284 -32.95 -8.13 13.57
N PRO A 285 -33.79 -9.17 13.64
CA PRO A 285 -35.20 -8.96 13.86
C PRO A 285 -35.38 -8.23 15.19
N PRO A 286 -36.34 -7.30 15.31
CA PRO A 286 -36.62 -6.67 16.60
C PRO A 286 -36.90 -7.77 17.62
N VAL A 287 -36.23 -7.67 18.77
CA VAL A 287 -36.57 -8.46 19.95
C VAL A 287 -38.02 -8.12 20.26
N PHE A 288 -38.93 -9.06 19.98
CA PHE A 288 -40.31 -8.92 20.41
C PHE A 288 -40.29 -8.97 21.93
N ASP A 289 -40.59 -7.83 22.56
CA ASP A 289 -40.97 -7.79 23.97
C ASP A 289 -42.20 -8.69 24.14
N ALA A 290 -41.97 -9.90 24.65
CA ALA A 290 -43.02 -10.75 25.14
C ALA A 290 -43.53 -10.11 26.43
N GLY A 291 -44.48 -9.19 26.30
CA GLY A 291 -45.28 -8.68 27.40
C GLY A 291 -45.91 -9.85 28.14
N PHE A 292 -45.39 -10.13 29.34
CA PHE A 292 -46.07 -10.97 30.32
C PHE A 292 -47.35 -10.26 30.74
N GLY A 293 -48.47 -10.64 30.12
CA GLY A 293 -49.80 -10.40 30.67
C GLY A 293 -49.97 -11.25 31.91
N VAL A 294 -49.97 -10.61 33.08
CA VAL A 294 -50.36 -11.22 34.35
C VAL A 294 -51.89 -11.20 34.39
N GLY A 295 -52.50 -12.39 34.46
CA GLY A 295 -53.92 -12.57 34.75
C GLY A 295 -54.23 -12.47 36.24
#